data_AF-A0A1H7ET47-F1
#
_entry.id   AF-A0A1H7ET47-F1
#
_cell.length_a   1.000
_cell.length_b   1.000
_cell.length_c   1.000
_cell.angle_alpha   90.00
_cell.angle_beta   90.00
_cell.angle_gamma   90.00
#
_symmetry.space_group_name_H-M   'P 1'
#
loop_
_entity.id
_entity.type
_entity.pdbx_description
1 polymer ?
#
loop_
_entity_poly.entity_id
_entity_poly.type
_entity_poly.pdbx_seq_one_letter_code
_entity_poly.pdbx_strand_id
1 'polypeptide(L)'
;MAAEELEEFIDELQDAEPATGAKWLRDYLPKVKTIYAIQVLSGTDEAEGWSELGSVKTALWNKLGGILQADGEGFSNEDGYHVVWQFSDTASGPWWMGLLREGEWVHFEMELSDKRQREQFLQGELPTGAKLAT
;
A
#
# COMPACT_ATOMS: atom_id res chain seq x y z
N MET A 1 -1.07 -19.83 -10.67
CA MET A 1 -0.14 -18.68 -10.55
C MET A 1 -0.93 -17.40 -10.33
N ALA A 2 -1.25 -16.55 -11.32
CA ALA A 2 -1.89 -15.25 -11.01
C ALA A 2 -3.26 -15.32 -10.28
N ALA A 3 -4.09 -16.34 -10.55
CA ALA A 3 -5.36 -16.51 -9.84
C ALA A 3 -5.19 -17.00 -8.39
N GLU A 4 -4.23 -17.89 -8.16
CA GLU A 4 -3.91 -18.41 -6.81
C GLU A 4 -3.34 -17.30 -5.93
N GLU A 5 -2.44 -16.47 -6.47
CA GLU A 5 -1.88 -15.29 -5.77
C GLU A 5 -2.99 -14.28 -5.37
N LEU A 6 -3.98 -14.06 -6.24
CA LEU A 6 -5.11 -13.18 -5.92
C LEU A 6 -5.99 -13.76 -4.81
N GLU A 7 -6.19 -15.08 -4.79
CA GLU A 7 -6.94 -15.76 -3.72
C GLU A 7 -6.21 -15.62 -2.38
N GLU A 8 -4.89 -15.85 -2.35
CA GLU A 8 -4.06 -15.67 -1.16
C GLU A 8 -4.12 -14.22 -0.64
N PHE A 9 -3.98 -13.22 -1.51
CA PHE A 9 -4.14 -11.82 -1.11
C PHE A 9 -5.52 -11.51 -0.55
N ILE A 10 -6.59 -12.04 -1.15
CA ILE A 10 -7.95 -11.82 -0.66
C ILE A 10 -8.14 -12.42 0.74
N ASP A 11 -7.54 -13.58 0.99
CA ASP A 11 -7.59 -14.24 2.30
C ASP A 11 -6.80 -13.46 3.36
N GLU A 12 -5.59 -12.98 3.03
CA GLU A 12 -4.81 -12.12 3.94
C GLU A 12 -5.52 -10.82 4.31
N LEU A 13 -6.36 -10.31 3.41
CA LEU A 13 -7.12 -9.08 3.65
C LEU A 13 -8.29 -9.26 4.63
N GLN A 14 -8.68 -10.49 4.99
CA GLN A 14 -9.82 -10.73 5.90
C GLN A 14 -9.66 -9.99 7.23
N ASP A 15 -8.45 -10.02 7.79
CA ASP A 15 -8.09 -9.39 9.06
C ASP A 15 -7.28 -8.09 8.88
N ALA A 16 -7.15 -7.60 7.65
CA ALA A 16 -6.39 -6.37 7.37
C ALA A 16 -7.15 -5.10 7.78
N GLU A 17 -6.40 -4.13 8.30
CA GLU A 17 -6.92 -2.86 8.78
C GLU A 17 -6.29 -1.68 7.99
N PRO A 18 -7.02 -0.56 7.79
CA PRO A 18 -8.42 -0.36 8.14
C PRO A 18 -9.38 -1.18 7.28
N ALA A 19 -10.52 -1.53 7.88
CA ALA A 19 -11.56 -2.32 7.22
C ALA A 19 -12.07 -1.69 5.91
N THR A 20 -12.04 -0.36 5.79
CA THR A 20 -12.44 0.36 4.56
C THR A 20 -11.47 0.09 3.41
N GLY A 21 -10.16 0.13 3.68
CA GLY A 21 -9.12 -0.22 2.70
C GLY A 21 -9.15 -1.69 2.31
N ALA A 22 -9.23 -2.58 3.31
CA ALA A 22 -9.32 -4.02 3.06
C ALA A 22 -10.56 -4.39 2.23
N LYS A 23 -11.72 -3.78 2.54
CA LYS A 23 -12.93 -3.97 1.73
C LYS A 23 -12.72 -3.47 0.29
N TRP A 24 -12.14 -2.28 0.11
CA TRP A 24 -11.89 -1.75 -1.23
C TRP A 24 -10.97 -2.68 -2.05
N LEU A 25 -9.91 -3.22 -1.44
CA LEU A 25 -9.02 -4.17 -2.09
C LEU A 25 -9.74 -5.47 -2.47
N ARG A 26 -10.58 -6.04 -1.60
CA ARG A 26 -11.42 -7.20 -1.94
C ARG A 26 -12.38 -6.94 -3.11
N ASP A 27 -12.84 -5.70 -3.26
CA ASP A 27 -13.67 -5.26 -4.39
C ASP A 27 -12.83 -4.96 -5.66
N TYR A 28 -11.52 -4.72 -5.51
CA TYR A 28 -10.59 -4.36 -6.60
C TYR A 28 -9.91 -5.59 -7.21
N LEU A 29 -9.32 -6.45 -6.38
CA LEU A 29 -8.49 -7.59 -6.78
C LEU A 29 -9.18 -8.55 -7.79
N PRO A 30 -10.49 -8.86 -7.69
CA PRO A 30 -11.17 -9.69 -8.69
C PRO A 30 -11.21 -9.10 -10.10
N LYS A 31 -10.92 -7.80 -10.26
CA LYS A 31 -10.88 -7.11 -11.56
C LYS A 31 -9.47 -7.12 -12.17
N VAL A 32 -8.45 -7.52 -11.42
CA VAL A 32 -7.06 -7.58 -11.87
C VAL A 32 -6.91 -8.68 -12.92
N LYS A 33 -6.29 -8.33 -14.05
CA LYS A 33 -6.06 -9.25 -15.17
C LYS A 33 -4.60 -9.69 -15.30
N THR A 34 -3.68 -8.96 -14.69
CA THR A 34 -2.25 -9.17 -14.85
C THR A 34 -1.53 -8.68 -13.60
N ILE A 35 -0.62 -9.51 -13.10
CA ILE A 35 0.28 -9.18 -11.99
C ILE A 35 1.70 -9.17 -12.56
N TYR A 36 2.43 -8.11 -12.27
CA TYR A 36 3.86 -7.98 -12.60
C TYR A 36 4.65 -8.17 -11.32
N ALA A 37 5.02 -9.41 -11.02
CA ALA A 37 5.84 -9.73 -9.86
C ALA A 37 7.30 -9.39 -10.14
N ILE A 38 7.93 -8.62 -9.25
CA ILE A 38 9.34 -8.25 -9.34
C ILE A 38 10.06 -8.81 -8.11
N GLN A 39 10.95 -9.76 -8.33
CA GLN A 39 11.81 -10.27 -7.26
C GLN A 39 12.97 -9.29 -7.04
N VAL A 40 13.05 -8.77 -5.82
CA VAL A 40 14.21 -7.96 -5.38
C VAL A 40 15.39 -8.88 -5.14
N LEU A 41 16.52 -8.59 -5.78
CA LEU A 41 17.78 -9.31 -5.63
C LEU A 41 18.80 -8.38 -4.96
N SER A 42 19.88 -8.93 -4.41
CA SER A 42 20.92 -8.18 -3.68
C SER A 42 21.59 -7.06 -4.48
N GLY A 43 21.39 -6.99 -5.80
CA GLY A 43 21.83 -5.87 -6.61
C GLY A 43 21.13 -4.55 -6.28
N THR A 44 20.00 -4.56 -5.55
CA THR A 44 19.38 -3.32 -5.07
C THR A 44 20.19 -2.61 -4.00
N ASP A 45 20.96 -3.36 -3.21
CA ASP A 45 21.77 -2.83 -2.10
C ASP A 45 23.12 -2.26 -2.57
N GLU A 46 23.40 -2.36 -3.87
CA GLU A 46 24.62 -1.89 -4.51
C GLU A 46 24.35 -0.66 -5.38
N ALA A 47 25.22 0.34 -5.28
CA ALA A 47 25.11 1.59 -6.05
C ALA A 47 23.69 2.21 -6.00
N GLU A 48 23.09 2.46 -7.15
CA GLU A 48 21.76 3.07 -7.29
C GLU A 48 20.65 2.01 -7.51
N GLY A 49 20.88 0.75 -7.12
CA GLY A 49 20.01 -0.38 -7.46
C GLY A 49 18.54 -0.19 -7.04
N TRP A 50 18.28 0.38 -5.86
CA TRP A 50 16.93 0.77 -5.44
C TRP A 50 16.28 1.84 -6.33
N SER A 51 17.07 2.80 -6.80
CA SER A 51 16.61 3.87 -7.70
C SER A 51 16.26 3.33 -9.09
N GLU A 52 17.06 2.39 -9.60
CA GLU A 52 16.80 1.72 -10.88
C GLU A 52 15.54 0.83 -10.80
N LEU A 53 15.39 0.05 -9.73
CA LEU A 53 14.17 -0.70 -9.48
C LEU A 53 12.95 0.22 -9.38
N GLY A 54 13.09 1.34 -8.66
CA GLY A 54 12.07 2.38 -8.57
C GLY A 54 11.68 2.92 -9.95
N SER A 55 12.65 3.17 -10.83
CA SER A 55 12.42 3.65 -12.19
C SER A 55 11.64 2.66 -13.05
N VAL A 56 11.96 1.36 -12.95
CA VAL A 56 11.20 0.29 -13.63
C VAL A 56 9.77 0.23 -13.11
N LYS A 57 9.59 0.25 -11.79
CA LYS A 57 8.26 0.26 -11.13
C LYS A 57 7.43 1.46 -11.62
N THR A 58 8.00 2.66 -11.57
CA THR A 58 7.34 3.89 -12.03
C THR A 58 7.01 3.85 -13.52
N ALA A 59 7.89 3.33 -14.37
CA ALA A 59 7.63 3.22 -15.80
C ALA A 59 6.46 2.27 -16.12
N LEU A 60 6.37 1.13 -15.42
CA LEU A 60 5.24 0.21 -15.55
C LEU A 60 3.94 0.86 -15.09
N TRP A 61 3.95 1.44 -13.89
CA TRP A 61 2.77 2.03 -13.28
C TRP A 61 2.23 3.23 -14.08
N ASN A 62 3.09 4.13 -14.55
CA ASN A 62 2.69 5.25 -15.41
C ASN A 62 2.07 4.80 -16.74
N LYS A 63 2.46 3.62 -17.24
CA LYS A 63 1.97 3.10 -18.53
C LYS A 63 0.67 2.31 -18.38
N LEU A 64 0.52 1.58 -17.29
CA LEU A 64 -0.54 0.58 -17.12
C LEU A 64 -1.59 0.98 -16.07
N GLY A 65 -1.27 1.93 -15.18
CA GLY A 65 -2.03 2.20 -13.97
C GLY A 65 -2.03 1.01 -13.02
N GLY A 66 -3.05 0.94 -12.17
CA GLY A 66 -3.23 -0.13 -11.20
C GLY A 66 -2.75 0.24 -9.80
N ILE A 67 -2.60 -0.77 -8.96
CA ILE A 67 -2.12 -0.64 -7.58
C ILE A 67 -0.75 -1.29 -7.41
N LEU A 68 -0.07 -0.93 -6.33
CA LEU A 68 1.19 -1.52 -5.91
C LEU A 68 0.93 -2.43 -4.70
N GLN A 69 1.69 -3.51 -4.59
CA GLN A 69 1.84 -4.29 -3.38
C GLN A 69 3.34 -4.39 -3.08
N ALA A 70 3.69 -4.27 -1.80
CA ALA A 70 5.04 -4.46 -1.32
C ALA A 70 5.02 -5.33 -0.06
N ASP A 71 5.88 -6.34 -0.04
CA ASP A 71 5.97 -7.31 1.05
C ASP A 71 6.31 -6.60 2.37
N GLY A 72 5.45 -6.81 3.37
CA GLY A 72 5.61 -6.18 4.69
C GLY A 72 5.37 -4.68 4.71
N GLU A 73 4.74 -4.09 3.68
CA GLU A 73 4.25 -2.71 3.67
C GLU A 73 2.74 -2.68 3.37
N GLY A 74 2.32 -3.45 2.36
CA GLY A 74 0.94 -3.68 1.99
C GLY A 74 0.59 -3.17 0.61
N PHE A 75 -0.65 -2.71 0.44
CA PHE A 75 -1.21 -2.32 -0.85
C PHE A 75 -1.46 -0.82 -0.93
N SER A 76 -1.30 -0.26 -2.14
CA SER A 76 -1.68 1.10 -2.45
C SER A 76 -3.08 1.22 -3.05
N ASN A 77 -3.64 2.43 -3.07
CA ASN A 77 -4.68 2.80 -4.03
C ASN A 77 -4.05 3.07 -5.42
N GLU A 78 -4.89 3.45 -6.37
CA GLU A 78 -4.47 3.76 -7.76
C GLU A 78 -3.60 5.02 -7.88
N ASP A 79 -3.52 5.84 -6.83
CA ASP A 79 -2.67 7.03 -6.74
C ASP A 79 -1.38 6.79 -5.94
N GLY A 80 -1.13 5.55 -5.49
CA GLY A 80 0.12 5.16 -4.84
C GLY A 80 0.17 5.32 -3.31
N TYR A 81 -0.95 5.63 -2.67
CA TYR A 81 -1.03 5.79 -1.21
C TYR A 81 -1.40 4.46 -0.54
N HIS A 82 -0.71 4.07 0.54
CA HIS A 82 -0.99 2.79 1.22
C HIS A 82 -2.36 2.81 1.92
N VAL A 83 -3.18 1.77 1.69
CA VAL A 83 -4.58 1.73 2.13
C VAL A 83 -4.87 0.70 3.23
N VAL A 84 -3.90 -0.17 3.51
CA VAL A 84 -3.93 -1.13 4.61
C VAL A 84 -2.58 -1.13 5.33
N TRP A 85 -2.59 -1.52 6.60
CA TRP A 85 -1.39 -1.68 7.40
C TRP A 85 -0.89 -3.11 7.33
N GLN A 86 0.20 -3.34 6.60
CA GLN A 86 0.97 -4.59 6.69
C GLN A 86 2.43 -4.32 7.08
N PHE A 87 2.73 -3.10 7.52
CA PHE A 87 4.02 -2.71 8.08
C PHE A 87 4.37 -3.50 9.33
N SER A 88 5.66 -3.78 9.51
CA SER A 88 6.18 -4.31 10.77
C SER A 88 5.86 -3.38 11.95
N ASP A 89 5.74 -3.95 13.16
CA ASP A 89 5.46 -3.16 14.36
C ASP A 89 6.54 -2.11 14.66
N THR A 90 7.76 -2.35 14.18
CA THR A 90 8.93 -1.48 14.34
C THR A 90 9.11 -0.47 13.21
N ALA A 91 8.20 -0.42 12.23
CA ALA A 91 8.27 0.54 11.14
C ALA A 91 8.25 1.99 11.66
N SER A 92 9.01 2.85 10.98
CA SER A 92 9.20 4.25 11.35
C SER A 92 9.48 5.11 10.13
N GLY A 93 9.29 6.41 10.26
CA GLY A 93 9.45 7.40 9.21
C GLY A 93 8.12 7.90 8.65
N PRO A 94 8.18 9.00 7.87
CA PRO A 94 7.01 9.52 7.19
C PRO A 94 6.57 8.57 6.08
N TRP A 95 5.27 8.32 5.98
CA TRP A 95 4.71 7.51 4.91
C TRP A 95 3.36 8.01 4.42
N TRP A 96 3.13 7.89 3.11
CA TRP A 96 1.92 8.33 2.45
C TRP A 96 0.84 7.24 2.46
N MET A 97 -0.28 7.58 3.09
CA MET A 97 -1.42 6.70 3.33
C MET A 97 -2.68 7.27 2.66
N GLY A 98 -3.61 6.37 2.35
CA GLY A 98 -4.91 6.67 1.79
C GLY A 98 -6.00 6.06 2.67
N LEU A 99 -6.98 6.87 3.06
CA LEU A 99 -8.14 6.42 3.81
C LEU A 99 -9.41 6.69 3.01
N LEU A 100 -10.16 5.62 2.71
CA LEU A 100 -11.43 5.73 2.01
C LEU A 100 -12.52 6.18 2.98
N ARG A 101 -13.08 7.36 2.77
CA ARG A 101 -14.16 7.94 3.57
C ARG A 101 -15.30 8.38 2.67
N GLU A 102 -16.51 7.88 2.95
CA GLU A 102 -17.72 8.27 2.21
C GLU A 102 -17.62 8.09 0.69
N GLY A 103 -16.76 7.18 0.22
CA GLY A 103 -16.51 6.92 -1.19
C GLY A 103 -15.37 7.73 -1.82
N GLU A 104 -14.72 8.61 -1.05
CA GLU A 104 -13.62 9.45 -1.50
C GLU A 104 -12.32 9.09 -0.78
N TRP A 105 -11.19 9.16 -1.51
CA TRP A 105 -9.87 8.97 -0.92
C TRP A 105 -9.41 10.25 -0.24
N VAL A 106 -9.04 10.13 1.04
CA VAL A 106 -8.31 11.16 1.76
C VAL A 106 -6.86 10.72 1.87
N HIS A 107 -5.96 11.51 1.29
CA HIS A 107 -4.53 11.21 1.26
C HIS A 107 -3.78 12.05 2.29
N PHE A 108 -2.86 11.42 3.01
CA PHE A 108 -2.09 12.07 4.07
C PHE A 108 -0.77 11.37 4.35
N GLU A 109 0.17 12.11 4.90
CA GLU A 109 1.44 11.60 5.42
C GLU A 109 1.33 11.46 6.94
N MET A 110 1.67 10.28 7.46
CA MET A 110 1.74 9.98 8.88
C MET A 110 3.12 9.47 9.27
N GLU A 111 3.46 9.56 10.55
CA GLU A 111 4.68 8.96 11.10
C GLU A 111 4.39 7.52 11.55
N LEU A 112 5.02 6.52 10.91
CA LEU A 112 4.73 5.10 11.17
C LEU A 112 5.06 4.66 12.61
N SER A 113 6.00 5.36 13.27
CA SER A 113 6.36 5.09 14.66
C SER A 113 5.43 5.78 15.68
N ASP A 114 4.54 6.69 15.25
CA ASP A 114 3.55 7.32 16.11
C ASP A 114 2.38 6.36 16.36
N LYS A 115 2.40 5.73 17.53
CA LYS A 115 1.40 4.74 17.94
C LYS A 115 -0.03 5.29 17.91
N ARG A 116 -0.23 6.56 18.24
CA ARG A 116 -1.56 7.16 18.21
C ARG A 116 -2.05 7.29 16.78
N GLN A 117 -1.20 7.76 15.88
CA GLN A 117 -1.57 7.88 14.48
C GLN A 117 -1.85 6.49 13.87
N ARG A 118 -1.05 5.48 14.23
CA ARG A 118 -1.25 4.09 13.83
C ARG A 118 -2.63 3.58 14.28
N GLU A 119 -2.93 3.66 15.58
CA GLU A 119 -4.22 3.23 16.14
C GLU A 119 -5.41 3.90 15.42
N GLN A 120 -5.31 5.21 15.15
CA GLN A 120 -6.34 5.93 14.41
C GLN A 120 -6.49 5.41 12.98
N PHE A 121 -5.39 5.23 12.26
CA PHE A 121 -5.43 4.70 10.89
C PHE A 121 -6.05 3.29 10.84
N LEU A 122 -5.65 2.39 11.75
CA LEU A 122 -6.19 1.03 11.84
C LEU A 122 -7.70 1.03 12.10
N GLN A 123 -8.19 1.97 12.92
CA GLN A 123 -9.63 2.17 13.18
C GLN A 123 -10.38 2.81 12.01
N GLY A 124 -9.71 3.17 10.91
CA GLY A 124 -10.30 3.86 9.78
C GLY A 124 -10.58 5.34 10.05
N GLU A 125 -9.85 5.93 11.00
CA GLU A 125 -9.91 7.35 11.34
C GLU A 125 -8.74 8.11 10.71
N LEU A 126 -8.96 9.37 10.33
CA LEU A 126 -7.89 10.22 9.85
C LEU A 126 -6.95 10.56 11.04
N PRO A 127 -5.66 10.20 10.98
CA PRO A 127 -4.76 10.45 12.11
C PRO A 127 -4.62 11.93 12.45
N THR A 128 -4.70 12.25 13.74
CA THR A 128 -4.55 13.63 14.21
C THR A 128 -3.11 14.10 14.04
N GLY A 129 -2.91 15.22 13.35
CA GLY A 129 -1.58 15.77 13.09
C GLY A 129 -0.91 15.24 11.82
N ALA A 130 -1.55 14.32 11.09
CA ALA A 130 -1.12 13.93 9.77
C ALA A 130 -1.19 15.11 8.79
N LYS A 131 -0.24 15.12 7.85
CA LYS A 131 -0.15 16.16 6.82
C LYS A 131 -0.97 15.73 5.61
N LEU A 132 -2.06 16.43 5.32
CA LEU A 132 -2.89 16.15 4.15
C LEU A 132 -2.10 16.41 2.85
N ALA A 133 -2.34 15.56 1.83
CA ALA A 133 -1.93 15.89 0.47
C ALA A 133 -2.74 17.11 0.00
N THR A 134 -2.06 18.08 -0.64
CA THR A 134 -2.66 19.31 -1.17
C THR A 134 -2.98 19.18 -2.65
#